data_AF-A0A973SW58-F1
#
_entry.id   AF-A0A973SW58-F1
#
_cell.length_a   1.000
_cell.length_b   1.000
_cell.length_c   1.000
_cell.angle_alpha   90.00
_cell.angle_beta   90.00
_cell.angle_gamma   90.00
#
_symmetry.space_group_name_H-M   'P 1'
#
loop_
_entity.id
_entity.type
_entity.pdbx_description
1 polymer ?
#
loop_
_entity_poly.entity_id
_entity_poly.type
_entity_poly.pdbx_seq_one_letter_code
_entity_poly.pdbx_strand_id
1 'polypeptide(L)'
;MDDVDFRILALMREGLSDATIGRKLSRGHRTIQRRICHMMDSLGVTGRFALGLKVAELNLLAAGEVPGHPAEAGAAAAVST
;
A
#
# COMPACT_ATOMS: atom_id res chain seq x y z
N MET A 1 -1.87 -0.40 -11.66
CA MET A 1 -1.53 -0.26 -10.23
C MET A 1 -0.04 -0.11 -10.12
N ASP A 2 0.42 0.82 -9.28
CA ASP A 2 1.84 1.07 -9.02
C ASP A 2 2.28 0.58 -7.62
N ASP A 3 3.56 0.69 -7.28
CA ASP A 3 4.12 0.24 -5.99
C ASP A 3 3.38 0.84 -4.77
N VAL A 4 2.92 2.09 -4.88
CA VAL A 4 2.18 2.74 -3.79
C VAL A 4 0.82 2.08 -3.61
N ASP A 5 0.16 1.68 -4.69
CA ASP A 5 -1.12 0.98 -4.65
C ASP A 5 -0.96 -0.37 -3.95
N PHE A 6 0.08 -1.15 -4.28
CA PHE A 6 0.38 -2.41 -3.60
C PHE A 6 0.69 -2.20 -2.11
N ARG A 7 1.41 -1.12 -1.77
CA ARG A 7 1.67 -0.79 -0.36
C ARG A 7 0.39 -0.41 0.39
N ILE A 8 -0.52 0.33 -0.24
CA ILE A 8 -1.85 0.63 0.32
C ILE A 8 -2.60 -0.67 0.56
N LEU A 9 -2.68 -1.57 -0.43
CA LEU A 9 -3.36 -2.85 -0.31
C LEU A 9 -2.79 -3.74 0.80
N ALA A 10 -1.46 -3.78 0.96
CA ALA A 10 -0.81 -4.49 2.06
C ALA A 10 -1.24 -3.94 3.44
N LEU A 11 -1.30 -2.62 3.60
CA LEU A 11 -1.75 -1.97 4.83
C LEU A 11 -3.26 -2.12 5.06
N MET A 12 -4.06 -2.18 3.99
CA MET A 12 -5.48 -2.51 4.07
C MET A 12 -5.71 -3.92 4.60
N ARG A 13 -4.88 -4.88 4.18
CA ARG A 13 -4.90 -6.27 4.67
C ARG A 13 -4.59 -6.37 6.17
N GLU A 14 -3.79 -5.44 6.70
CA GLU A 14 -3.57 -5.29 8.16
C GLU A 14 -4.76 -4.67 8.91
N GLY A 15 -5.83 -4.27 8.21
CA GLY A 15 -7.02 -3.66 8.81
C GLY A 15 -6.89 -2.16 9.10
N LEU A 16 -5.85 -1.49 8.57
CA LEU A 16 -5.64 -0.06 8.82
C LEU A 16 -6.66 0.81 8.07
N SER A 17 -7.04 1.94 8.68
CA SER A 17 -7.89 2.96 8.05
C SER A 17 -7.10 3.85 7.09
N ASP A 18 -7.79 4.50 6.14
CA ASP A 18 -7.16 5.32 5.10
C ASP A 18 -6.38 6.52 5.66
N ALA A 19 -6.86 7.10 6.76
CA ALA A 19 -6.13 8.16 7.47
C ALA A 19 -4.82 7.63 8.07
N THR A 20 -4.82 6.42 8.64
CA THR A 20 -3.61 5.79 9.18
C THR A 20 -2.65 5.34 8.09
N ILE A 21 -3.17 4.81 6.98
CA ILE A 21 -2.38 4.49 5.78
C ILE A 21 -1.71 5.76 5.24
N GLY A 22 -2.46 6.85 5.10
CA GLY A 22 -1.93 8.14 4.67
C GLY A 22 -0.77 8.61 5.55
N ARG A 23 -0.95 8.56 6.88
CA ARG A 23 0.12 8.88 7.83
C ARG A 23 1.35 7.99 7.65
N LYS A 24 1.18 6.67 7.54
CA LYS A 24 2.30 5.71 7.35
C LYS A 24 3.05 5.90 6.03
N LEU A 25 2.39 6.43 5.01
CA LEU A 25 2.97 6.65 3.68
C LEU A 25 3.32 8.12 3.41
N SER A 26 3.30 8.97 4.45
CA SER A 26 3.54 10.42 4.35
C SER A 26 2.70 11.08 3.24
N ARG A 27 1.43 10.68 3.11
CA ARG A 27 0.48 11.11 2.07
C ARG A 27 -0.84 11.58 2.65
N GLY A 28 -1.45 12.57 2.01
CA GLY A 28 -2.77 13.06 2.41
C GLY A 28 -3.87 12.00 2.26
N HIS A 29 -4.80 11.95 3.21
CA HIS A 29 -5.92 10.99 3.24
C HIS A 29 -6.73 10.98 1.93
N ARG A 30 -6.98 12.15 1.31
CA ARG A 30 -7.70 12.23 0.02
C ARG A 30 -6.94 11.58 -1.14
N THR A 31 -5.61 11.54 -1.09
CA THR A 31 -4.79 10.86 -2.10
C THR A 31 -4.90 9.34 -1.95
N ILE A 32 -4.96 8.83 -0.71
CA ILE A 32 -5.21 7.41 -0.46
C ILE A 32 -6.60 7.00 -0.95
N GLN A 33 -7.64 7.75 -0.57
CA GLN A 33 -9.02 7.47 -1.02
C GLN A 33 -9.13 7.45 -2.54
N ARG A 34 -8.56 8.45 -3.24
CA ARG A 34 -8.59 8.51 -4.70
C ARG A 34 -7.91 7.30 -5.35
N ARG A 35 -6.76 6.86 -4.82
CA ARG A 35 -6.08 5.65 -5.31
C ARG A 35 -6.93 4.40 -5.09
N ILE A 36 -7.55 4.26 -3.91
CA ILE A 36 -8.48 3.15 -3.63
C ILE A 36 -9.66 3.14 -4.61
N CYS A 37 -10.26 4.30 -4.89
CA CYS A 37 -11.32 4.41 -5.90
C CYS A 37 -10.82 3.98 -7.29
N HIS A 38 -9.65 4.44 -7.73
CA HIS A 38 -9.10 4.02 -9.02
C HIS A 38 -8.81 2.51 -9.09
N MET A 39 -8.34 1.91 -7.99
CA MET A 39 -8.15 0.45 -7.91
C MET A 39 -9.48 -0.30 -7.98
N MET A 40 -10.51 0.20 -7.29
CA MET A 40 -11.87 -0.32 -7.35
C MET A 40 -12.44 -0.28 -8.76
N ASP A 41 -12.33 0.86 -9.43
CA ASP A 41 -12.79 1.04 -10.82
C ASP A 41 -12.05 0.09 -11.77
N SER A 42 -10.73 -0.03 -11.62
CA SER A 42 -9.89 -0.89 -12.46
C SER A 42 -10.21 -2.38 -12.29
N LEU A 43 -10.64 -2.79 -11.09
CA LEU A 43 -10.98 -4.18 -10.78
C LEU A 43 -12.49 -4.46 -10.88
N GLY A 44 -13.31 -3.45 -11.22
CA GLY A 44 -14.76 -3.58 -11.35
C GLY A 44 -15.48 -3.92 -10.05
N VAL A 45 -14.95 -3.45 -8.90
CA VAL A 45 -15.49 -3.77 -7.57
C VAL A 45 -15.91 -2.51 -6.82
N THR A 46 -17.01 -2.63 -6.06
CA THR A 46 -17.50 -1.54 -5.23
C THR A 46 -17.32 -1.86 -3.75
N GLY A 47 -16.48 -1.08 -3.08
CA GLY A 47 -16.27 -1.12 -1.64
C GLY A 47 -14.93 -1.70 -1.23
N ARG A 48 -14.44 -1.23 -0.07
CA ARG A 48 -13.14 -1.62 0.50
C ARG A 48 -13.00 -3.12 0.68
N PHE A 49 -14.06 -3.76 1.19
CA PHE A 49 -14.07 -5.19 1.47
C PHE A 49 -14.01 -6.00 0.18
N ALA A 50 -14.84 -5.64 -0.81
CA ALA A 50 -14.84 -6.29 -2.12
C ALA A 50 -13.49 -6.12 -2.83
N LEU A 51 -12.86 -4.94 -2.72
CA LEU A 51 -11.49 -4.72 -3.20
C LEU A 51 -10.49 -5.68 -2.53
N GLY A 52 -10.54 -5.80 -1.20
CA GLY A 52 -9.66 -6.72 -0.46
C GLY A 52 -9.84 -8.18 -0.88
N LEU A 53 -11.09 -8.63 -1.03
CA LEU A 53 -11.40 -9.98 -1.51
C LEU A 53 -10.86 -10.19 -2.93
N LYS A 54 -11.09 -9.23 -3.83
CA LYS A 54 -10.65 -9.33 -5.22
C LYS A 54 -9.13 -9.41 -5.35
N VAL A 55 -8.42 -8.63 -4.54
CA VAL A 55 -6.96 -8.65 -4.45
C VAL A 55 -6.43 -10.00 -3.97
N ALA A 56 -7.14 -10.65 -3.02
CA ALA A 56 -6.81 -11.98 -2.56
C ALA A 56 -7.10 -13.06 -3.61
N GLU A 57 -8.27 -13.00 -4.28
CA GLU A 57 -8.64 -13.91 -5.39
C GLU A 57 -7.62 -13.89 -6.53
N LEU A 58 -7.17 -12.69 -6.89
CA LEU A 58 -6.17 -12.48 -7.95
C LEU A 58 -4.74 -12.74 -7.47
N ASN A 59 -4.56 -13.10 -6.21
CA ASN A 59 -3.26 -13.37 -5.59
C ASN A 59 -2.25 -12.21 -5.73
N LEU A 60 -2.74 -10.97 -5.81
CA LEU A 60 -1.95 -9.78 -6.14
C LEU A 60 -0.94 -9.37 -5.06
N LEU A 61 -1.10 -9.88 -3.83
CA LEU A 61 -0.21 -9.60 -2.69
C LEU A 61 0.58 -10.84 -2.22
N ALA A 62 0.56 -11.94 -2.98
CA ALA A 62 1.26 -13.17 -2.62
C ALA A 62 2.68 -13.26 -3.20
N ALA A 63 3.04 -12.38 -4.13
CA ALA A 63 4.43 -12.14 -4.47
C ALA A 63 5.06 -11.36 -3.30
N GLY A 64 5.75 -12.09 -2.42
CA GLY A 64 6.52 -11.57 -1.30
C GLY A 64 7.76 -10.82 -1.75
N GLU A 65 7.58 -9.76 -2.52
CA GLU A 65 8.55 -8.69 -2.68
C GLU A 65 7.73 -7.41 -2.82
N VAL A 66 7.29 -6.86 -1.68
CA VAL A 66 7.15 -5.41 -1.63
C VAL A 66 8.60 -4.95 -1.62
N PRO A 67 9.17 -4.39 -2.70
CA PRO A 67 10.55 -3.95 -2.68
C PRO A 67 10.65 -2.97 -1.52
N GLY A 68 11.35 -3.40 -0.47
CA GLY A 68 11.75 -2.54 0.61
C GLY A 68 12.47 -1.37 -0.04
N HIS A 69 12.03 -0.17 0.28
CA HIS A 69 12.62 1.03 -0.30
C HIS A 69 14.13 1.04 0.01
N PRO A 70 15.02 1.27 -0.98
CA PRO A 70 16.43 1.58 -0.71
C PRO A 70 16.66 2.97 -0.09
N ALA A 71 15.64 3.59 0.52
CA ALA A 71 15.73 4.94 1.09
C ALA A 71 16.26 4.99 2.54
N GLU A 72 16.63 3.85 3.13
CA GLU A 72 17.23 3.74 4.48
C GLU A 72 18.68 3.22 4.43
N ALA A 73 19.39 3.35 3.30
CA ALA A 73 20.82 3.04 3.18
C ALA A 73 21.74 4.23 3.57
N GLY A 74 21.21 5.21 4.32
CA GLY A 74 21.87 6.49 4.61
C GLY A 74 22.10 6.80 6.08
N ALA A 75 22.01 5.85 7.01
CA ALA A 75 22.22 6.12 8.44
C ALA A 75 22.87 4.97 9.24
N ALA A 76 23.76 4.20 8.63
CA ALA A 76 24.60 3.23 9.34
C ALA A 76 26.02 3.19 8.77
N ALA A 77 26.71 4.34 8.83
CA ALA A 77 28.16 4.42 8.66
C ALA A 77 28.71 5.63 9.43
N ALA A 78 28.60 5.58 10.76
CA ALA A 78 29.33 6.48 11.66
C ALA A 78 29.52 5.85 13.05
N VAL A 79 30.15 4.66 13.10
CA VAL A 79 31.03 4.28 14.22
C VAL A 79 32.13 3.43 13.61
N SER A 80 33.31 4.04 13.45
CA SER A 80 34.63 3.43 13.58
C SER A 80 35.69 4.42 13.05
N THR A 81 36.17 5.31 13.92
CA THR A 81 37.58 5.70 14.10
C THR A 81 37.67 6.45 15.42
#